data_AF-A0A7Z0J915-F1
#
_entry.id   AF-A0A7Z0J915-F1
#
_cell.length_a   1.000
_cell.length_b   1.000
_cell.length_c   1.000
_cell.angle_alpha   90.00
_cell.angle_beta   90.00
_cell.angle_gamma   90.00
#
_symmetry.space_group_name_H-M   'P 1'
#
loop_
_entity.id
_entity.type
_entity.pdbx_description
1 polymer ?
#
loop_
_entity_poly.entity_id
_entity_poly.type
_entity_poly.pdbx_seq_one_letter_code
_entity_poly.pdbx_strand_id
1 'polypeptide(L)'
;MPRPWKHPDLPPGPLSELNRALHELHHRAGWPSSREIRRALDAKGVPMSHTKVHDTLTKPVLPTKGAVEMITEVLAEKVRGADINTEIDRLLGLWQAAALDNSSPSPAPVPPDESAALPDDPERPPDEARTPTDDPPTAKQGGQRELPRQDNLIERMRREKAENGDTDAMVELGSSLQTWGGAAGAAEAESWYRRAAESGHTQAMLNLAVLLEEEQEERGSAALWYRRAEAESWYRRAAENGHTQAMVGLGALLEQRDEDDEAAVWYRRAAEKGDAGAMLSFASLLKQRGDDEHAEAWYRRAAEEGDADAMNTLAALLEEREETEEAAVWRHRAEEASRSVLSRLVDRWFRGKS
;
A
#
# COMPACT_ATOMS: atom_id res chain seq x y z
N MET A 1 3.23 -18.61 39.81
CA MET A 1 4.26 -17.71 39.28
C MET A 1 4.53 -18.11 37.84
N PRO A 2 4.22 -17.28 36.82
CA PRO A 2 4.68 -17.57 35.46
C PRO A 2 6.21 -17.71 35.47
N ARG A 3 6.74 -18.69 34.75
CA ARG A 3 8.19 -18.88 34.65
C ARG A 3 8.77 -17.72 33.84
N PRO A 4 9.85 -17.07 34.30
CA PRO A 4 10.52 -16.03 33.50
C PRO A 4 10.98 -16.64 32.17
N TRP A 5 10.87 -15.86 31.11
CA TRP A 5 11.22 -16.28 29.75
C TRP A 5 12.74 -16.49 29.69
N LYS A 6 13.21 -17.58 29.08
CA LYS A 6 14.65 -17.84 28.97
C LYS A 6 15.26 -16.82 28.01
N HIS A 7 16.21 -16.03 28.51
CA HIS A 7 16.98 -15.08 27.72
C HIS A 7 17.83 -15.83 26.69
N PRO A 8 17.71 -15.57 25.38
CA PRO A 8 18.66 -16.11 24.41
C PRO A 8 20.05 -15.48 24.63
N ASP A 9 21.10 -16.29 24.70
CA ASP A 9 22.48 -15.80 24.79
C ASP A 9 22.86 -15.14 23.45
N LEU A 10 22.69 -13.82 23.39
CA LEU A 10 23.06 -12.97 22.26
C LEU A 10 24.45 -12.37 22.50
N PRO A 11 25.31 -12.27 21.47
CA PRO A 11 26.56 -11.52 21.58
C PRO A 11 26.28 -10.05 21.92
N PRO A 12 27.21 -9.36 22.62
CA PRO A 12 27.04 -7.96 22.96
C PRO A 12 26.89 -7.11 21.69
N GLY A 13 25.84 -6.29 21.67
CA GLY A 13 25.48 -5.46 20.52
C GLY A 13 24.05 -4.93 20.59
N PRO A 14 23.62 -4.10 19.63
CA PRO A 14 22.34 -3.41 19.71
C PRO A 14 21.12 -4.34 19.80
N LEU A 15 21.17 -5.51 19.16
CA LEU A 15 20.10 -6.53 19.27
C LEU A 15 20.00 -7.11 20.69
N SER A 16 21.13 -7.32 21.36
CA SER A 16 21.16 -7.78 22.76
C SER A 16 20.63 -6.72 23.72
N GLU A 17 20.87 -5.43 23.43
CA GLU A 17 20.34 -4.32 24.21
C GLU A 17 18.83 -4.16 24.05
N LEU A 18 18.31 -4.28 22.82
CA LEU A 18 16.88 -4.32 22.54
C LEU A 18 16.20 -5.47 23.29
N ASN A 19 16.74 -6.68 23.19
CA ASN A 19 16.17 -7.85 23.84
C ASN A 19 16.15 -7.72 25.38
N ARG A 20 17.24 -7.20 25.95
CA ARG A 20 17.33 -6.91 27.39
C ARG A 20 16.31 -5.86 27.83
N ALA A 21 16.15 -4.77 27.07
CA ALA A 21 15.20 -3.72 27.40
C ALA A 21 13.75 -4.20 27.31
N LEU A 22 13.41 -5.02 26.30
CA LEU A 22 12.09 -5.67 26.20
C LEU A 22 11.82 -6.59 27.40
N HIS A 23 12.82 -7.36 27.84
CA HIS A 23 12.72 -8.21 29.03
C HIS A 23 12.58 -7.40 30.32
N GLU A 24 13.31 -6.30 30.48
CA GLU A 24 13.18 -5.37 31.62
C GLU A 24 11.76 -4.81 31.71
N LEU A 25 11.18 -4.38 30.57
CA LEU A 25 9.81 -3.88 30.50
C LEU A 25 8.79 -4.99 30.81
N HIS A 26 8.98 -6.19 30.25
CA HIS A 26 8.12 -7.35 30.50
C HIS A 26 8.12 -7.76 31.98
N HIS A 27 9.28 -7.70 32.63
CA HIS A 27 9.43 -7.90 34.07
C HIS A 27 8.67 -6.83 34.86
N ARG A 28 8.85 -5.54 34.53
CA ARG A 28 8.13 -4.42 35.18
C ARG A 28 6.61 -4.55 35.04
N ALA A 29 6.14 -5.11 33.92
CA ALA A 29 4.73 -5.38 33.63
C ALA A 29 4.15 -6.60 34.37
N GLY A 30 4.98 -7.35 35.12
CA GLY A 30 4.56 -8.50 35.91
C GLY A 30 4.52 -9.82 35.14
N TRP A 31 5.31 -9.96 34.08
CA TRP A 31 5.39 -11.17 33.24
C TRP A 31 4.04 -11.68 32.71
N PRO A 32 3.22 -10.82 32.05
CA PRO A 32 2.02 -11.29 31.37
C PRO A 32 2.38 -12.37 30.34
N SER A 33 1.56 -13.42 30.28
CA SER A 33 1.68 -14.46 29.27
C SER A 33 1.41 -13.89 27.87
N SER A 34 1.93 -14.55 26.83
CA SER A 34 1.65 -14.20 25.43
C SER A 34 0.16 -14.23 25.09
N ARG A 35 -0.66 -15.02 25.81
CA ARG A 35 -2.13 -14.99 25.68
C ARG A 35 -2.76 -13.75 26.29
N GLU A 36 -2.24 -13.27 27.42
CA GLU A 36 -2.71 -12.03 28.06
C GLU A 36 -2.31 -10.80 27.25
N ILE A 37 -1.09 -10.79 26.69
CA ILE A 37 -0.65 -9.73 25.77
C ILE A 37 -1.52 -9.74 24.51
N ARG A 38 -1.73 -10.91 23.89
CA ARG A 38 -2.64 -11.03 22.74
C ARG A 38 -4.06 -10.55 23.08
N ARG A 39 -4.65 -10.94 24.20
CA ARG A 39 -6.00 -10.48 24.58
C ARG A 39 -6.07 -8.95 24.74
N ALA A 40 -5.01 -8.34 25.24
CA ALA A 40 -4.93 -6.87 25.34
C ALA A 40 -4.84 -6.21 23.95
N LEU A 41 -4.09 -6.82 23.01
CA LEU A 41 -4.03 -6.38 21.62
C LEU A 41 -5.38 -6.56 20.90
N ASP A 42 -6.03 -7.71 21.07
CA ASP A 42 -7.36 -8.01 20.52
C ASP A 42 -8.40 -6.99 21.05
N ALA A 43 -8.34 -6.61 22.33
CA ALA A 43 -9.22 -5.60 22.93
C ALA A 43 -9.00 -4.18 22.37
N LYS A 44 -7.83 -3.92 21.78
CA LYS A 44 -7.48 -2.68 21.09
C LYS A 44 -7.74 -2.75 19.59
N GLY A 45 -8.28 -3.85 19.08
CA GLY A 45 -8.47 -4.07 17.64
C GLY A 45 -7.15 -4.27 16.87
N VAL A 46 -6.07 -4.64 17.56
CA VAL A 46 -4.75 -4.87 16.95
C VAL A 46 -4.56 -6.38 16.74
N PRO A 47 -4.70 -6.91 15.51
CA PRO A 47 -4.55 -8.34 15.28
C PRO A 47 -3.08 -8.76 15.37
N MET A 48 -2.73 -9.56 16.38
CA MET A 48 -1.41 -10.19 16.49
C MET A 48 -1.53 -11.64 16.96
N SER A 49 -0.94 -12.57 16.21
CA SER A 49 -0.96 -13.99 16.60
C SER A 49 -0.18 -14.22 17.90
N HIS A 50 -0.65 -15.16 18.72
CA HIS A 50 0.02 -15.55 19.96
C HIS A 50 1.47 -16.02 19.70
N THR A 51 1.70 -16.69 18.58
CA THR A 51 3.03 -17.13 18.13
C THR A 51 3.93 -15.94 17.84
N LYS A 52 3.42 -14.89 17.18
CA LYS A 52 4.18 -13.66 16.90
C LYS A 52 4.57 -12.90 18.17
N VAL A 53 3.67 -12.84 19.16
CA VAL A 53 3.97 -12.29 20.50
C VAL A 53 5.10 -13.08 21.17
N HIS A 54 4.98 -14.41 21.16
CA HIS A 54 5.99 -15.28 21.75
C HIS A 54 7.35 -15.14 21.07
N ASP A 55 7.37 -15.15 19.74
CA ASP A 55 8.59 -15.05 18.93
C ASP A 55 9.32 -13.72 19.16
N THR A 56 8.58 -12.62 19.24
CA THR A 56 9.13 -11.28 19.48
C THR A 56 9.85 -11.18 20.83
N LEU A 57 9.42 -11.96 21.83
CA LEU A 57 9.99 -11.95 23.17
C LEU A 57 11.07 -13.02 23.41
N THR A 58 11.23 -13.99 22.49
CA THR A 58 12.11 -15.16 22.71
C THR A 58 13.16 -15.40 21.65
N LYS A 59 12.88 -15.08 20.39
CA LYS A 59 13.78 -15.47 19.31
C LYS A 59 14.96 -14.52 19.23
N PRO A 60 16.19 -15.04 19.00
CA PRO A 60 17.40 -14.23 18.85
C PRO A 60 17.50 -13.59 17.45
N VAL A 61 16.38 -13.06 16.94
CA VAL A 61 16.30 -12.40 15.63
C VAL A 61 15.71 -11.01 15.84
N LEU A 62 16.10 -10.06 15.00
CA LEU A 62 15.55 -8.71 15.04
C LEU A 62 14.02 -8.77 14.83
N PRO A 63 13.20 -8.44 15.84
CA PRO A 63 11.75 -8.39 15.66
C PRO A 63 11.35 -7.28 14.70
N THR A 64 10.17 -7.35 14.11
CA THR A 64 9.63 -6.26 13.29
C THR A 64 9.36 -5.02 14.16
N LYS A 65 9.65 -3.81 13.67
CA LYS A 65 9.43 -2.54 14.39
C LYS A 65 8.04 -2.46 15.05
N GLY A 66 6.98 -2.77 14.28
CA GLY A 66 5.60 -2.73 14.79
C GLY A 66 5.32 -3.76 15.89
N ALA A 67 5.99 -4.91 15.90
CA ALA A 67 5.84 -5.88 16.99
C ALA A 67 6.49 -5.37 18.29
N VAL A 68 7.63 -4.67 18.18
CA VAL A 68 8.26 -3.99 19.33
C VAL A 68 7.33 -2.92 19.87
N GLU A 69 6.77 -2.07 19.01
CA GLU A 69 5.85 -0.98 19.37
C GLU A 69 4.59 -1.50 20.07
N MET A 70 3.85 -2.42 19.45
CA MET A 70 2.59 -2.97 19.97
C MET A 70 2.78 -3.71 21.30
N ILE A 71 3.84 -4.49 21.43
CA ILE A 71 4.14 -5.20 22.69
C ILE A 71 4.60 -4.19 23.75
N THR A 72 5.39 -3.18 23.38
CA THR A 72 5.81 -2.11 24.30
C THR A 72 4.62 -1.36 24.87
N GLU A 73 3.66 -0.98 24.02
CA GLU A 73 2.44 -0.29 24.45
C GLU A 73 1.69 -1.11 25.51
N VAL A 74 1.40 -2.38 25.21
CA VAL A 74 0.67 -3.28 26.12
C VAL A 74 1.42 -3.56 27.42
N LEU A 75 2.74 -3.66 27.37
CA LEU A 75 3.56 -3.87 28.57
C LEU A 75 3.63 -2.58 29.40
N ALA A 76 3.84 -1.42 28.77
CA ALA A 76 3.94 -0.12 29.43
C ALA A 76 2.65 0.26 30.16
N GLU A 77 1.47 -0.04 29.59
CA GLU A 77 0.18 0.16 30.25
C GLU A 77 0.04 -0.59 31.59
N LYS A 78 0.72 -1.73 31.71
CA LYS A 78 0.72 -2.54 32.94
C LYS A 78 1.72 -2.05 33.97
N VAL A 79 2.63 -1.16 33.60
CA VAL A 79 3.65 -0.59 34.50
C VAL A 79 3.12 0.69 35.13
N ARG A 80 2.95 0.67 36.47
CA ARG A 80 2.54 1.88 37.21
C ARG A 80 3.53 3.03 36.99
N GLY A 81 3.03 4.16 36.50
CA GLY A 81 3.80 5.39 36.31
C GLY A 81 4.75 5.38 35.11
N ALA A 82 4.65 4.39 34.20
CA ALA A 82 5.36 4.44 32.93
C ALA A 82 4.69 5.45 31.99
N ASP A 83 5.50 6.26 31.33
CA ASP A 83 5.06 7.03 30.16
C ASP A 83 5.22 6.14 28.92
N ILE A 84 4.09 5.85 28.26
CA ILE A 84 4.03 4.89 27.16
C ILE A 84 4.89 5.36 25.99
N ASN A 85 4.79 6.65 25.63
CA ASN A 85 5.53 7.22 24.50
C ASN A 85 7.04 7.19 24.74
N THR A 86 7.48 7.51 25.96
CA THR A 86 8.91 7.44 26.34
C THR A 86 9.45 6.01 26.25
N GLU A 87 8.68 5.01 26.65
CA GLU A 87 9.11 3.61 26.57
C GLU A 87 9.13 3.09 25.12
N ILE A 88 8.15 3.52 24.30
CA ILE A 88 8.13 3.26 22.85
C ILE A 88 9.35 3.89 22.17
N ASP A 89 9.62 5.19 22.40
CA ASP A 89 10.76 5.89 21.81
C ASP A 89 12.09 5.23 22.18
N ARG A 90 12.24 4.83 23.45
CA ARG A 90 13.43 4.12 23.93
C ARG A 90 13.63 2.79 23.19
N LEU A 91 12.59 1.96 23.10
CA LEU A 91 12.70 0.63 22.50
C LEU A 91 12.81 0.69 20.97
N LEU A 92 12.17 1.67 20.33
CA LEU A 92 12.34 1.92 18.90
C LEU A 92 13.73 2.46 18.56
N GLY A 93 14.34 3.26 19.43
CA GLY A 93 15.74 3.70 19.28
C GLY A 93 16.73 2.52 19.32
N LEU A 94 16.54 1.58 20.24
CA LEU A 94 17.34 0.34 20.31
C LEU A 94 17.10 -0.56 19.09
N TRP A 95 15.85 -0.64 18.63
CA TRP A 95 15.50 -1.37 17.42
C TRP A 95 16.19 -0.78 16.18
N GLN A 96 16.22 0.54 16.05
CA GLN A 96 16.89 1.23 14.94
C GLN A 96 18.40 0.97 14.94
N ALA A 97 19.04 1.02 16.11
CA ALA A 97 20.46 0.69 16.25
C ALA A 97 20.74 -0.77 15.83
N ALA A 98 19.86 -1.71 16.20
CA ALA A 98 19.97 -3.12 15.79
C ALA A 98 19.69 -3.36 14.30
N ALA A 99 18.80 -2.59 13.69
CA ALA A 99 18.54 -2.65 12.26
C ALA A 99 19.74 -2.18 11.42
N LEU A 100 20.42 -1.11 11.87
CA LEU A 100 21.61 -0.57 11.21
C LEU A 100 22.80 -1.54 11.30
N ASP A 101 22.99 -2.18 12.46
CA ASP A 101 24.03 -3.19 12.67
C ASP A 101 23.81 -4.42 11.77
N ASN A 102 22.56 -4.88 11.65
CA ASN A 102 22.18 -6.01 10.80
C ASN A 102 22.22 -5.70 9.28
N SER A 103 22.36 -4.42 8.91
CA SER A 103 22.40 -3.94 7.52
C SER A 103 23.81 -3.59 7.05
N SER A 104 24.84 -3.74 7.89
CA SER A 104 26.22 -3.47 7.51
C SER A 104 26.74 -4.53 6.53
N PRO A 105 27.18 -4.17 5.31
CA PRO A 105 27.76 -5.13 4.38
C PRO A 105 29.11 -5.61 4.91
N SER A 106 29.36 -6.92 4.80
CA SER A 106 30.69 -7.51 4.98
C SER A 106 31.72 -6.70 4.16
N PRO A 107 32.89 -6.32 4.72
CA PRO A 107 33.81 -5.42 4.03
C PRO A 107 34.31 -6.06 2.73
N ALA A 108 34.18 -5.31 1.63
CA ALA A 108 34.68 -5.68 0.32
C ALA A 108 36.22 -5.74 0.31
N PRO A 109 36.84 -6.60 -0.53
CA PRO A 109 38.29 -6.73 -0.59
C PRO A 109 38.93 -5.46 -1.18
N VAL A 110 40.03 -5.02 -0.54
CA VAL A 110 40.80 -3.83 -0.93
C VAL A 110 41.56 -4.10 -2.26
N PRO A 111 41.46 -3.25 -3.28
CA PRO A 111 42.29 -3.37 -4.50
C PRO A 111 43.72 -2.85 -4.24
N PRO A 112 44.74 -3.36 -4.96
CA PRO A 112 46.13 -2.98 -4.72
C PRO A 112 46.47 -1.59 -5.26
N ASP A 113 47.43 -0.97 -4.58
CA ASP A 113 47.95 0.38 -4.68
C ASP A 113 48.72 0.64 -6.00
N GLU A 114 48.28 1.62 -6.80
CA GLU A 114 49.04 2.15 -7.95
C GLU A 114 49.67 3.49 -7.57
N SER A 115 50.74 3.42 -6.79
CA SER A 115 51.72 4.50 -6.67
C SER A 115 52.91 4.20 -7.60
N ALA A 116 52.93 4.81 -8.80
CA ALA A 116 54.13 4.89 -9.61
C ALA A 116 54.17 6.22 -10.38
N ALA A 117 55.05 7.11 -9.91
CA ALA A 117 55.39 8.41 -10.46
C ALA A 117 56.27 8.31 -11.72
N LEU A 118 56.28 9.32 -12.62
CA LEU A 118 57.33 10.35 -12.83
C LEU A 118 57.21 10.91 -14.31
N PRO A 119 57.93 11.98 -14.78
CA PRO A 119 57.69 13.41 -14.55
C PRO A 119 57.88 14.33 -15.82
N ASP A 120 57.75 15.66 -15.63
CA ASP A 120 58.20 16.91 -16.32
C ASP A 120 59.02 16.84 -17.65
N ASP A 121 59.00 17.77 -18.62
CA ASP A 121 59.18 19.25 -18.58
C ASP A 121 59.00 19.87 -20.04
N PRO A 122 59.44 21.10 -20.43
CA PRO A 122 58.60 22.26 -20.80
C PRO A 122 58.82 22.85 -22.23
N GLU A 123 57.98 23.79 -22.69
CA GLU A 123 58.36 25.01 -23.46
C GLU A 123 57.12 25.84 -23.88
N ARG A 124 57.29 27.17 -23.99
CA ARG A 124 56.28 28.26 -24.11
C ARG A 124 56.78 29.27 -25.19
N PRO A 125 56.07 30.39 -25.53
CA PRO A 125 54.85 30.72 -26.31
C PRO A 125 55.20 31.51 -27.63
N PRO A 126 54.47 32.57 -28.08
CA PRO A 126 53.04 32.78 -28.40
C PRO A 126 52.83 33.11 -29.92
N ASP A 127 51.60 33.09 -30.44
CA ASP A 127 51.22 34.09 -31.48
C ASP A 127 49.71 34.31 -31.63
N GLU A 128 49.39 35.53 -32.02
CA GLU A 128 48.10 36.19 -32.05
C GLU A 128 47.23 35.84 -33.29
N ALA A 129 45.94 36.16 -33.15
CA ALA A 129 44.98 36.49 -34.20
C ALA A 129 44.54 35.39 -35.18
N ARG A 130 43.30 34.92 -35.00
CA ARG A 130 42.30 34.74 -36.08
C ARG A 130 40.88 34.76 -35.52
N THR A 131 40.03 35.53 -36.19
CA THR A 131 38.64 35.86 -35.89
C THR A 131 37.66 34.79 -36.48
N PRO A 132 36.33 34.99 -36.50
CA PRO A 132 35.36 34.13 -35.83
C PRO A 132 34.58 33.23 -36.81
N THR A 133 34.30 31.98 -36.43
CA THR A 133 33.37 31.12 -37.18
C THR A 133 32.48 30.35 -36.23
N ASP A 134 31.22 30.78 -36.18
CA ASP A 134 29.99 30.01 -35.98
C ASP A 134 30.10 28.65 -35.27
N ASP A 135 29.99 28.69 -33.94
CA ASP A 135 29.46 27.56 -33.17
C ASP A 135 27.95 27.75 -32.92
N PRO A 136 27.11 26.73 -33.15
CA PRO A 136 25.69 26.77 -32.83
C PRO A 136 25.48 26.88 -31.31
N PRO A 137 24.41 27.56 -30.85
CA PRO A 137 24.27 27.86 -29.43
C PRO A 137 24.05 26.57 -28.64
N THR A 138 24.96 26.39 -27.69
CA THR A 138 24.77 25.66 -26.45
C THR A 138 23.30 25.66 -26.03
N ALA A 139 22.72 24.45 -25.94
CA ALA A 139 21.45 24.21 -25.28
C ALA A 139 21.60 24.67 -23.83
N LYS A 140 21.29 25.94 -23.57
CA LYS A 140 20.95 26.43 -22.26
C LYS A 140 19.90 25.48 -21.73
N GLN A 141 20.22 24.87 -20.60
CA GLN A 141 19.29 24.19 -19.70
C GLN A 141 17.99 24.98 -19.74
N GLY A 142 17.01 24.41 -20.47
CA GLY A 142 15.66 24.90 -20.48
C GLY A 142 15.18 24.74 -19.07
N GLY A 143 15.17 25.86 -18.34
CA GLY A 143 14.49 25.95 -17.06
C GLY A 143 13.16 25.25 -17.21
N GLN A 144 12.93 24.29 -16.32
CA GLN A 144 11.61 23.73 -16.10
C GLN A 144 10.67 24.93 -16.03
N ARG A 145 9.86 25.09 -17.07
CA ARG A 145 8.68 25.96 -17.00
C ARG A 145 7.81 25.30 -15.94
N GLU A 146 7.98 25.71 -14.70
CA GLU A 146 6.93 25.64 -13.71
C GLU A 146 5.72 26.34 -14.33
N LEU A 147 4.78 25.55 -14.85
CA LEU A 147 3.51 26.06 -15.32
C LEU A 147 2.84 26.73 -14.11
N PRO A 148 2.42 28.00 -14.21
CA PRO A 148 1.83 28.71 -13.09
C PRO A 148 0.57 27.98 -12.62
N ARG A 149 0.40 27.85 -11.29
CA ARG A 149 -0.82 27.35 -10.65
C ARG A 149 -2.03 27.96 -11.37
N GLN A 150 -2.80 27.12 -12.07
CA GLN A 150 -4.08 27.56 -12.63
C GLN A 150 -5.05 27.75 -11.47
N ASP A 151 -5.00 28.93 -10.87
CA ASP A 151 -6.11 29.49 -10.11
C ASP A 151 -7.28 29.74 -11.10
N ASN A 152 -7.92 28.68 -11.58
CA ASN A 152 -9.12 28.80 -12.39
C ASN A 152 -10.26 29.31 -11.50
N LEU A 153 -11.09 30.22 -12.00
CA LEU A 153 -12.30 30.70 -11.30
C LEU A 153 -13.15 29.53 -10.80
N ILE A 154 -13.23 28.45 -11.59
CA ILE A 154 -13.93 27.21 -11.24
C ILE A 154 -13.36 26.61 -9.95
N GLU A 155 -12.05 26.57 -9.80
CA GLU A 155 -11.39 26.00 -8.62
C GLU A 155 -11.59 26.87 -7.38
N ARG A 156 -11.55 28.21 -7.54
CA ARG A 156 -11.87 29.14 -6.45
C ARG A 156 -13.31 28.98 -5.98
N MET A 157 -14.26 28.87 -6.92
CA MET A 157 -15.67 28.64 -6.59
C MET A 157 -15.88 27.27 -5.92
N ARG A 158 -15.19 26.22 -6.38
CA ARG A 158 -15.23 24.90 -5.73
C ARG A 158 -14.68 24.96 -4.32
N ARG A 159 -13.55 25.63 -4.12
CA ARG A 159 -12.94 25.82 -2.80
C ARG A 159 -13.87 26.57 -1.86
N GLU A 160 -14.46 27.66 -2.30
CA GLU A 160 -15.44 28.41 -1.50
C GLU A 160 -16.63 27.53 -1.09
N LYS A 161 -17.19 26.75 -2.02
CA LYS A 161 -18.27 25.79 -1.70
C LYS A 161 -17.83 24.72 -0.72
N ALA A 162 -16.65 24.12 -0.93
CA ALA A 162 -16.08 23.12 -0.05
C ALA A 162 -15.83 23.67 1.37
N GLU A 163 -15.32 24.90 1.48
CA GLU A 163 -15.13 25.59 2.75
C GLU A 163 -16.47 25.79 3.49
N ASN A 164 -17.52 26.12 2.73
CA ASN A 164 -18.91 26.27 3.20
C ASN A 164 -19.62 24.93 3.52
N GLY A 165 -18.95 23.79 3.38
CA GLY A 165 -19.49 22.48 3.79
C GLY A 165 -20.15 21.68 2.68
N ASP A 166 -20.09 22.11 1.43
CA ASP A 166 -20.59 21.35 0.28
C ASP A 166 -19.69 20.13 0.05
N THR A 167 -20.20 18.94 0.36
CA THR A 167 -19.45 17.68 0.28
C THR A 167 -19.14 17.26 -1.15
N ASP A 168 -19.99 17.60 -2.13
CA ASP A 168 -19.75 17.31 -3.54
C ASP A 168 -18.56 18.16 -4.02
N ALA A 169 -18.55 19.44 -3.63
CA ALA A 169 -17.44 20.34 -3.93
C ALA A 169 -16.13 19.90 -3.27
N MET A 170 -16.16 19.36 -2.05
CA MET A 170 -14.98 18.77 -1.40
C MET A 170 -14.41 17.59 -2.20
N VAL A 171 -15.28 16.71 -2.72
CA VAL A 171 -14.85 15.56 -3.54
C VAL A 171 -14.27 16.02 -4.88
N GLU A 172 -14.95 16.92 -5.58
CA GLU A 172 -14.46 17.46 -6.85
C GLU A 172 -13.10 18.17 -6.70
N LEU A 173 -12.95 18.94 -5.62
CA LEU A 173 -11.71 19.62 -5.28
C LEU A 173 -10.59 18.60 -4.97
N GLY A 174 -10.88 17.58 -4.15
CA GLY A 174 -9.92 16.51 -3.87
C GLY A 174 -9.44 15.80 -5.14
N SER A 175 -10.34 15.49 -6.08
CA SER A 175 -9.97 14.81 -7.33
C SER A 175 -9.14 15.70 -8.26
N SER A 176 -9.44 17.00 -8.30
CA SER A 176 -8.63 18.00 -9.02
C SER A 176 -7.21 18.08 -8.45
N LEU A 177 -7.10 18.15 -7.12
CA LEU A 177 -5.83 18.23 -6.40
C LEU A 177 -4.97 16.97 -6.55
N GLN A 178 -5.56 15.77 -6.55
CA GLN A 178 -4.83 14.53 -6.84
C GLN A 178 -4.29 14.51 -8.28
N THR A 179 -5.09 14.98 -9.24
CA THR A 179 -4.71 14.92 -10.66
C THR A 179 -3.61 15.93 -11.01
N TRP A 180 -3.69 17.14 -10.44
CA TRP A 180 -2.87 18.28 -10.89
C TRP A 180 -1.95 18.87 -9.82
N GLY A 181 -2.13 18.51 -8.55
CA GLY A 181 -1.45 19.14 -7.42
C GLY A 181 -0.16 18.45 -6.94
N GLY A 182 0.20 17.30 -7.52
CA GLY A 182 1.35 16.51 -7.09
C GLY A 182 1.28 16.11 -5.62
N ALA A 183 2.43 15.89 -4.97
CA ALA A 183 2.49 15.45 -3.56
C ALA A 183 1.80 16.42 -2.58
N ALA A 184 1.91 17.74 -2.82
CA ALA A 184 1.23 18.74 -1.98
C ALA A 184 -0.29 18.71 -2.18
N GLY A 185 -0.75 18.47 -3.42
CA GLY A 185 -2.16 18.29 -3.74
C GLY A 185 -2.74 17.01 -3.15
N ALA A 186 -1.97 15.91 -3.10
CA ALA A 186 -2.42 14.66 -2.49
C ALA A 186 -2.75 14.84 -0.99
N ALA A 187 -1.88 15.52 -0.24
CA ALA A 187 -2.12 15.82 1.17
C ALA A 187 -3.35 16.72 1.39
N GLU A 188 -3.54 17.73 0.52
CA GLU A 188 -4.73 18.59 0.57
C GLU A 188 -6.00 17.80 0.19
N ALA A 189 -5.94 16.94 -0.82
CA ALA A 189 -7.03 16.07 -1.22
C ALA A 189 -7.45 15.12 -0.10
N GLU A 190 -6.49 14.53 0.63
CA GLU A 190 -6.75 13.69 1.80
C GLU A 190 -7.62 14.45 2.82
N SER A 191 -7.28 15.71 3.09
CA SER A 191 -8.03 16.53 4.05
C SER A 191 -9.46 16.82 3.60
N TRP A 192 -9.68 17.08 2.30
CA TRP A 192 -11.00 17.33 1.75
C TRP A 192 -11.85 16.07 1.70
N TYR A 193 -11.29 14.94 1.26
CA TYR A 193 -11.99 13.66 1.28
C TYR A 193 -12.35 13.24 2.70
N ARG A 194 -11.44 13.40 3.68
CA ARG A 194 -11.73 13.10 5.09
C ARG A 194 -12.91 13.91 5.60
N ARG A 195 -12.93 15.22 5.36
CA ARG A 195 -14.03 16.07 5.81
C ARG A 195 -15.38 15.71 5.16
N ALA A 196 -15.37 15.38 3.87
CA ALA A 196 -16.58 14.92 3.17
C ALA A 196 -17.04 13.52 3.63
N ALA A 197 -16.10 12.60 3.85
CA ALA A 197 -16.35 11.25 4.32
C ALA A 197 -16.89 11.24 5.77
N GLU A 198 -16.34 12.08 6.64
CA GLU A 198 -16.86 12.32 8.00
C GLU A 198 -18.28 12.89 7.99
N SER A 199 -18.61 13.68 6.97
CA SER A 199 -19.96 14.22 6.73
C SER A 199 -20.93 13.21 6.09
N GLY A 200 -20.48 11.97 5.83
CA GLY A 200 -21.30 10.88 5.30
C GLY A 200 -21.24 10.69 3.79
N HIS A 201 -20.42 11.46 3.06
CA HIS A 201 -20.34 11.36 1.60
C HIS A 201 -19.68 10.05 1.15
N THR A 202 -20.45 9.15 0.53
CA THR A 202 -20.00 7.78 0.24
C THR A 202 -18.84 7.71 -0.78
N GLN A 203 -18.87 8.52 -1.85
CA GLN A 203 -17.73 8.57 -2.80
C GLN A 203 -16.45 9.08 -2.13
N ALA A 204 -16.56 10.00 -1.17
CA ALA A 204 -15.40 10.54 -0.46
C ALA A 204 -14.75 9.48 0.41
N MET A 205 -15.56 8.62 1.05
CA MET A 205 -15.07 7.47 1.80
C MET A 205 -14.27 6.52 0.89
N LEU A 206 -14.76 6.22 -0.31
CA LEU A 206 -14.03 5.42 -1.30
C LEU A 206 -12.72 6.12 -1.71
N ASN A 207 -12.78 7.38 -2.11
CA ASN A 207 -11.61 8.12 -2.60
C ASN A 207 -10.54 8.25 -1.51
N LEU A 208 -10.94 8.44 -0.25
CA LEU A 208 -10.02 8.45 0.89
C LEU A 208 -9.39 7.08 1.12
N ALA A 209 -10.15 6.00 1.03
CA ALA A 209 -9.63 4.65 1.20
C ALA A 209 -8.56 4.32 0.14
N VAL A 210 -8.83 4.63 -1.13
CA VAL A 210 -7.89 4.46 -2.24
C VAL A 210 -6.63 5.31 -2.04
N LEU A 211 -6.78 6.59 -1.68
CA LEU A 211 -5.63 7.48 -1.45
C LEU A 211 -4.75 6.99 -0.29
N LEU A 212 -5.35 6.50 0.80
CA LEU A 212 -4.62 5.90 1.91
C LEU A 212 -3.91 4.60 1.52
N GLU A 213 -4.39 3.93 0.46
CA GLU A 213 -3.79 2.73 -0.12
C GLU A 213 -2.64 3.02 -1.08
N GLU A 214 -2.75 4.04 -1.92
CA GLU A 214 -1.69 4.43 -2.87
C GLU A 214 -0.44 4.99 -2.17
N GLU A 215 -0.59 5.77 -1.09
CA GLU A 215 0.55 6.30 -0.32
C GLU A 215 1.28 5.22 0.52
N GLN A 216 0.92 3.94 0.39
CA GLN A 216 1.56 2.82 1.10
C GLN A 216 2.99 2.54 0.63
N GLU A 217 3.38 2.93 -0.58
CA GLU A 217 4.69 2.56 -1.14
C GLU A 217 5.86 3.36 -0.55
N GLU A 218 5.62 4.48 0.14
CA GLU A 218 6.69 5.44 0.51
C GLU A 218 7.01 5.56 2.01
N ARG A 219 6.25 4.93 2.92
CA ARG A 219 6.43 5.14 4.39
C ARG A 219 6.72 3.86 5.16
N GLY A 220 7.47 3.96 6.26
CA GLY A 220 7.86 2.82 7.09
C GLY A 220 6.69 2.08 7.79
N SER A 221 6.94 0.84 8.22
CA SER A 221 5.93 -0.18 8.54
C SER A 221 4.86 0.13 9.61
N ALA A 222 5.08 1.10 10.51
CA ALA A 222 4.10 1.47 11.54
C ALA A 222 2.99 2.41 10.99
N ALA A 223 3.38 3.44 10.26
CA ALA A 223 2.42 4.35 9.62
C ALA A 223 1.58 3.61 8.55
N LEU A 224 2.17 2.58 7.92
CA LEU A 224 1.47 1.72 6.97
C LEU A 224 0.33 0.92 7.59
N TRP A 225 0.50 0.37 8.81
CA TRP A 225 -0.58 -0.40 9.43
C TRP A 225 -1.76 0.49 9.79
N TYR A 226 -1.51 1.69 10.35
CA TYR A 226 -2.59 2.59 10.77
C TYR A 226 -3.38 3.07 9.56
N ARG A 227 -2.67 3.45 8.49
CA ARG A 227 -3.32 3.82 7.22
C ARG A 227 -4.08 2.67 6.59
N ARG A 228 -3.55 1.45 6.61
CA ARG A 228 -4.26 0.27 6.08
C ARG A 228 -5.55 -0.01 6.86
N ALA A 229 -5.50 0.09 8.18
CA ALA A 229 -6.68 -0.06 9.03
C ALA A 229 -7.70 1.08 8.79
N GLU A 230 -7.22 2.32 8.60
CA GLU A 230 -8.06 3.46 8.26
C GLU A 230 -8.71 3.27 6.88
N ALA A 231 -7.96 2.87 5.86
CA ALA A 231 -8.46 2.56 4.52
C ALA A 231 -9.54 1.48 4.54
N GLU A 232 -9.29 0.37 5.25
CA GLU A 232 -10.30 -0.69 5.44
C GLU A 232 -11.57 -0.16 6.11
N SER A 233 -11.43 0.69 7.13
CA SER A 233 -12.59 1.28 7.81
C SER A 233 -13.44 2.14 6.88
N TRP A 234 -12.81 2.89 5.97
CA TRP A 234 -13.49 3.72 4.99
C TRP A 234 -14.12 2.91 3.87
N TYR A 235 -13.41 1.89 3.35
CA TYR A 235 -13.98 0.91 2.42
C TYR A 235 -15.22 0.24 3.01
N ARG A 236 -15.15 -0.21 4.27
CA ARG A 236 -16.28 -0.84 4.97
C ARG A 236 -17.47 0.09 5.10
N ARG A 237 -17.26 1.33 5.56
CA ARG A 237 -18.35 2.33 5.65
C ARG A 237 -18.97 2.65 4.29
N ALA A 238 -18.15 2.79 3.24
CA ALA A 238 -18.64 3.02 1.89
C ALA A 238 -19.43 1.82 1.34
N ALA A 239 -18.94 0.60 1.57
CA ALA A 239 -19.57 -0.65 1.18
C ALA A 239 -20.90 -0.86 1.91
N GLU A 240 -20.97 -0.58 3.21
CA GLU A 240 -22.20 -0.61 4.02
C GLU A 240 -23.25 0.40 3.51
N ASN A 241 -22.80 1.56 3.04
CA ASN A 241 -23.64 2.55 2.36
C ASN A 241 -24.01 2.16 0.91
N GLY A 242 -23.62 0.98 0.46
CA GLY A 242 -24.02 0.43 -0.83
C GLY A 242 -23.09 0.79 -1.99
N HIS A 243 -21.90 1.34 -1.76
CA HIS A 243 -20.98 1.68 -2.84
C HIS A 243 -20.32 0.43 -3.44
N THR A 244 -20.66 0.08 -4.68
CA THR A 244 -20.22 -1.16 -5.34
C THR A 244 -18.70 -1.27 -5.43
N GLN A 245 -17.99 -0.22 -5.88
CA GLN A 245 -16.53 -0.26 -5.98
C GLN A 245 -15.84 -0.37 -4.61
N ALA A 246 -16.47 0.12 -3.53
CA ALA A 246 -15.91 -0.03 -2.20
C ALA A 246 -16.09 -1.45 -1.65
N MET A 247 -17.17 -2.14 -2.04
CA MET A 247 -17.35 -3.56 -1.75
C MET A 247 -16.25 -4.39 -2.44
N VAL A 248 -15.90 -4.06 -3.68
CA VAL A 248 -14.80 -4.73 -4.42
C VAL A 248 -13.46 -4.46 -3.74
N GLY A 249 -13.15 -3.20 -3.43
CA GLY A 249 -11.91 -2.84 -2.73
C GLY A 249 -11.78 -3.50 -1.35
N LEU A 250 -12.88 -3.57 -0.59
CA LEU A 250 -12.90 -4.29 0.69
C LEU A 250 -12.68 -5.79 0.50
N GLY A 251 -13.33 -6.39 -0.51
CA GLY A 251 -13.13 -7.80 -0.85
C GLY A 251 -11.67 -8.11 -1.15
N ALA A 252 -11.01 -7.28 -1.96
CA ALA A 252 -9.60 -7.44 -2.31
C ALA A 252 -8.67 -7.31 -1.10
N LEU A 253 -8.95 -6.35 -0.20
CA LEU A 253 -8.15 -6.17 1.01
C LEU A 253 -8.26 -7.36 1.96
N LEU A 254 -9.45 -7.96 2.07
CA LEU A 254 -9.72 -9.14 2.88
C LEU A 254 -9.09 -10.40 2.28
N GLU A 255 -9.18 -10.57 0.96
CA GLU A 255 -8.55 -11.67 0.22
C GLU A 255 -7.02 -11.65 0.38
N GLN A 256 -6.38 -10.46 0.31
CA GLN A 256 -4.94 -10.32 0.60
C GLN A 256 -4.53 -10.74 2.02
N ARG A 257 -5.50 -10.88 2.94
CA ARG A 257 -5.31 -11.30 4.33
C ARG A 257 -5.78 -12.73 4.57
N ASP A 258 -6.10 -13.47 3.51
CA ASP A 258 -6.66 -14.82 3.56
C ASP A 258 -8.01 -14.87 4.34
N GLU A 259 -8.77 -13.78 4.31
CA GLU A 259 -10.10 -13.65 4.96
C GLU A 259 -11.24 -13.89 3.94
N ASP A 260 -11.11 -14.98 3.17
CA ASP A 260 -11.94 -15.30 1.99
C ASP A 260 -13.45 -15.41 2.28
N ASP A 261 -13.82 -15.80 3.50
CA ASP A 261 -15.22 -15.90 3.91
C ASP A 261 -15.90 -14.52 3.96
N GLU A 262 -15.20 -13.51 4.49
CA GLU A 262 -15.71 -12.14 4.50
C GLU A 262 -15.58 -11.51 3.11
N ALA A 263 -14.46 -11.75 2.41
CA ALA A 263 -14.26 -11.27 1.04
C ALA A 263 -15.40 -11.74 0.11
N ALA A 264 -15.77 -13.02 0.19
CA ALA A 264 -16.86 -13.61 -0.58
C ALA A 264 -18.22 -12.92 -0.33
N VAL A 265 -18.49 -12.48 0.90
CA VAL A 265 -19.73 -11.75 1.22
C VAL A 265 -19.77 -10.41 0.49
N TRP A 266 -18.64 -9.68 0.47
CA TRP A 266 -18.56 -8.37 -0.18
C TRP A 266 -18.55 -8.47 -1.70
N TYR A 267 -17.77 -9.40 -2.27
CA TYR A 267 -17.79 -9.65 -3.71
C TYR A 267 -19.16 -10.11 -4.17
N ARG A 268 -19.86 -11.00 -3.45
CA ARG A 268 -21.23 -11.39 -3.80
C ARG A 268 -22.18 -10.19 -3.84
N ARG A 269 -22.12 -9.30 -2.85
CA ARG A 269 -22.97 -8.08 -2.83
C ARG A 269 -22.69 -7.15 -4.01
N ALA A 270 -21.42 -7.00 -4.41
CA ALA A 270 -21.06 -6.22 -5.59
C ALA A 270 -21.49 -6.91 -6.90
N ALA A 271 -21.31 -8.24 -6.99
CA ALA A 271 -21.74 -9.06 -8.11
C ALA A 271 -23.27 -9.02 -8.32
N GLU A 272 -24.04 -9.07 -7.24
CA GLU A 272 -25.50 -8.91 -7.26
C GLU A 272 -25.94 -7.53 -7.80
N LYS A 273 -25.07 -6.51 -7.69
CA LYS A 273 -25.28 -5.17 -8.25
C LYS A 273 -24.81 -5.02 -9.71
N GLY A 274 -24.32 -6.09 -10.33
CA GLY A 274 -23.91 -6.09 -11.73
C GLY A 274 -22.42 -5.79 -11.96
N ASP A 275 -21.58 -5.79 -10.92
CA ASP A 275 -20.14 -5.58 -11.11
C ASP A 275 -19.46 -6.85 -11.64
N ALA A 276 -18.99 -6.82 -12.90
CA ALA A 276 -18.40 -7.98 -13.56
C ALA A 276 -17.08 -8.43 -12.91
N GLY A 277 -16.26 -7.48 -12.43
CA GLY A 277 -15.03 -7.79 -11.69
C GLY A 277 -15.34 -8.52 -10.38
N ALA A 278 -16.35 -8.07 -9.64
CA ALA A 278 -16.81 -8.75 -8.43
C ALA A 278 -17.39 -10.15 -8.71
N MET A 279 -18.11 -10.33 -9.82
CA MET A 279 -18.59 -11.64 -10.23
C MET A 279 -17.42 -12.60 -10.47
N LEU A 280 -16.36 -12.14 -11.16
CA LEU A 280 -15.15 -12.92 -11.42
C LEU A 280 -14.42 -13.30 -10.11
N SER A 281 -14.21 -12.35 -9.21
CA SER A 281 -13.58 -12.61 -7.91
C SER A 281 -14.41 -13.55 -7.05
N PHE A 282 -15.73 -13.35 -7.00
CA PHE A 282 -16.63 -14.22 -6.24
C PHE A 282 -16.64 -15.66 -6.79
N ALA A 283 -16.72 -15.82 -8.12
CA ALA A 283 -16.64 -17.12 -8.78
C ALA A 283 -15.31 -17.83 -8.49
N SER A 284 -14.20 -17.08 -8.45
CA SER A 284 -12.88 -17.63 -8.14
C SER A 284 -12.79 -18.16 -6.71
N LEU A 285 -13.37 -17.44 -5.73
CA LEU A 285 -13.47 -17.94 -4.36
C LEU A 285 -14.36 -19.19 -4.24
N LEU A 286 -15.44 -19.27 -5.02
CA LEU A 286 -16.28 -20.47 -5.07
C LEU A 286 -15.52 -21.67 -5.64
N LYS A 287 -14.78 -21.48 -6.74
CA LYS A 287 -13.94 -22.53 -7.35
C LYS A 287 -12.85 -23.00 -6.38
N GLN A 288 -12.18 -22.09 -5.66
CA GLN A 288 -11.19 -22.47 -4.64
C GLN A 288 -11.78 -23.33 -3.51
N ARG A 289 -13.07 -23.15 -3.21
CA ARG A 289 -13.83 -23.97 -2.23
C ARG A 289 -14.35 -25.29 -2.83
N GLY A 290 -14.13 -25.54 -4.12
CA GLY A 290 -14.63 -26.71 -4.83
C GLY A 290 -16.10 -26.63 -5.25
N ASP A 291 -16.70 -25.43 -5.27
CA ASP A 291 -18.07 -25.20 -5.72
C ASP A 291 -18.09 -24.77 -7.20
N ASP A 292 -17.65 -25.68 -8.07
CA ASP A 292 -17.48 -25.43 -9.51
C ASP A 292 -18.82 -25.07 -10.19
N GLU A 293 -19.94 -25.65 -9.76
CA GLU A 293 -21.27 -25.40 -10.35
C GLU A 293 -21.70 -23.94 -10.14
N HIS A 294 -21.59 -23.42 -8.92
CA HIS A 294 -21.95 -22.02 -8.66
C HIS A 294 -20.89 -21.07 -9.23
N ALA A 295 -19.61 -21.45 -9.24
CA ALA A 295 -18.56 -20.67 -9.88
C ALA A 295 -18.84 -20.48 -11.37
N GLU A 296 -19.19 -21.55 -12.09
CA GLU A 296 -19.54 -21.50 -13.51
C GLU A 296 -20.70 -20.54 -13.79
N ALA A 297 -21.75 -20.58 -12.96
CA ALA A 297 -22.91 -19.69 -13.11
C ALA A 297 -22.50 -18.20 -13.02
N TRP A 298 -21.59 -17.87 -12.10
CA TRP A 298 -21.09 -16.50 -11.97
C TRP A 298 -20.10 -16.11 -13.06
N TYR A 299 -19.20 -17.02 -13.47
CA TYR A 299 -18.32 -16.78 -14.62
C TYR A 299 -19.10 -16.55 -15.90
N ARG A 300 -20.16 -17.32 -16.15
CA ARG A 300 -21.05 -17.14 -17.30
C ARG A 300 -21.74 -15.79 -17.26
N ARG A 301 -22.24 -15.36 -16.11
CA ARG A 301 -22.85 -14.03 -15.97
C ARG A 301 -21.85 -12.90 -16.25
N ALA A 302 -20.64 -12.98 -15.71
CA ALA A 302 -19.59 -11.98 -15.97
C ALA A 302 -19.17 -11.96 -17.45
N ALA A 303 -19.06 -13.14 -18.08
CA ALA A 303 -18.78 -13.28 -19.51
C ALA A 303 -19.90 -12.70 -20.38
N GLU A 304 -21.17 -12.86 -19.98
CA GLU A 304 -22.32 -12.27 -20.67
C GLU A 304 -22.34 -10.74 -20.60
N GLU A 305 -21.83 -10.14 -19.53
CA GLU A 305 -21.62 -8.69 -19.39
C GLU A 305 -20.44 -8.16 -20.23
N GLY A 306 -19.73 -9.04 -20.95
CA GLY A 306 -18.67 -8.67 -21.88
C GLY A 306 -17.26 -8.66 -21.28
N ASP A 307 -17.08 -9.20 -20.07
CA ASP A 307 -15.78 -9.29 -19.43
C ASP A 307 -14.92 -10.39 -20.07
N ALA A 308 -13.81 -9.98 -20.70
CA ALA A 308 -12.94 -10.88 -21.46
C ALA A 308 -12.19 -11.87 -20.56
N ASP A 309 -11.85 -11.47 -19.33
CA ASP A 309 -11.15 -12.34 -18.38
C ASP A 309 -12.09 -13.44 -17.85
N ALA A 310 -13.36 -13.08 -17.60
CA ALA A 310 -14.41 -14.03 -17.26
C ALA A 310 -14.69 -15.01 -18.41
N MET A 311 -14.73 -14.55 -19.66
CA MET A 311 -14.88 -15.43 -20.83
C MET A 311 -13.73 -16.45 -20.91
N ASN A 312 -12.48 -16.01 -20.69
CA ASN A 312 -11.32 -16.89 -20.71
C ASN A 312 -11.33 -17.91 -19.55
N THR A 313 -11.73 -17.47 -18.36
CA THR A 313 -11.80 -18.34 -17.18
C THR A 313 -12.93 -19.35 -17.30
N LEU A 314 -14.09 -18.94 -17.84
CA LEU A 314 -15.17 -19.86 -18.16
C LEU A 314 -14.75 -20.90 -19.19
N ALA A 315 -14.05 -20.50 -20.25
CA ALA A 315 -13.56 -21.44 -21.25
C ALA A 315 -12.59 -22.47 -20.66
N ALA A 316 -11.68 -22.04 -19.79
CA ALA A 316 -10.77 -22.95 -19.09
C ALA A 316 -11.53 -23.96 -18.21
N LEU A 317 -12.55 -23.50 -17.48
CA LEU A 317 -13.40 -24.37 -16.66
C LEU A 317 -14.16 -25.41 -17.50
N LEU A 318 -14.71 -25.01 -18.66
CA LEU A 318 -15.40 -25.91 -19.57
C LEU A 318 -14.46 -26.95 -20.20
N GLU A 319 -13.21 -26.57 -20.48
CA GLU A 319 -12.19 -27.50 -20.96
C GLU A 319 -11.79 -28.55 -19.92
N GLU A 320 -11.70 -28.17 -18.65
CA GLU A 320 -11.50 -29.13 -17.54
C GLU A 320 -12.61 -30.18 -17.49
N ARG A 321 -13.82 -29.84 -17.98
CA ARG A 321 -15.00 -30.72 -18.07
C ARG A 321 -15.16 -31.41 -19.42
N GLU A 322 -14.17 -31.28 -20.31
CA GLU A 322 -14.19 -31.81 -21.69
C GLU A 322 -15.27 -31.19 -22.61
N GLU A 323 -15.85 -30.05 -22.24
CA GLU A 323 -16.87 -29.30 -22.99
C GLU A 323 -16.23 -28.34 -24.01
N THR A 324 -15.37 -28.90 -24.86
CA THR A 324 -14.44 -28.15 -25.74
C THR A 324 -15.12 -27.26 -26.79
N GLU A 325 -16.33 -27.59 -27.23
CA GLU A 325 -17.06 -26.78 -28.21
C GLU A 325 -17.54 -25.45 -27.62
N GLU A 326 -18.14 -25.48 -26.42
CA GLU A 326 -18.59 -24.27 -25.74
C GLU A 326 -17.40 -23.42 -25.29
N ALA A 327 -16.33 -24.05 -24.80
CA ALA A 327 -15.10 -23.36 -24.44
C ALA A 327 -14.51 -22.55 -25.61
N ALA A 328 -14.49 -23.13 -26.82
CA ALA A 328 -13.99 -22.45 -28.02
C ALA A 328 -14.83 -21.21 -28.37
N VAL A 329 -16.15 -21.26 -28.17
CA VAL A 329 -17.05 -20.10 -28.38
C VAL A 329 -16.69 -18.97 -27.42
N TRP A 330 -16.48 -19.28 -26.14
CA TRP A 330 -16.13 -18.26 -25.14
C TRP A 330 -14.74 -17.66 -25.37
N ARG A 331 -13.73 -18.47 -25.76
CA ARG A 331 -12.41 -17.94 -26.16
C ARG A 331 -12.50 -16.98 -27.35
N HIS A 332 -13.25 -17.38 -28.39
CA HIS A 332 -13.41 -16.51 -29.55
C HIS A 332 -14.06 -15.17 -29.18
N ARG A 333 -15.08 -15.20 -28.32
CA ARG A 333 -15.72 -13.99 -27.79
C ARG A 333 -14.76 -13.13 -26.96
N ALA A 334 -13.91 -13.74 -26.14
CA ALA A 334 -12.90 -13.04 -25.34
C ALA A 334 -11.91 -12.27 -26.24
N GLU A 335 -11.47 -12.89 -27.33
CA GLU A 335 -10.60 -12.25 -28.30
C GLU A 335 -11.28 -11.07 -29.01
N GLU A 336 -12.55 -11.23 -29.41
CA GLU A 336 -13.32 -10.16 -30.04
C GLU A 336 -13.54 -8.98 -29.08
N ALA A 337 -13.88 -9.26 -27.82
CA ALA A 337 -14.04 -8.26 -26.77
C ALA A 337 -12.73 -7.48 -26.57
N SER A 338 -11.61 -8.20 -26.45
CA SER A 338 -10.27 -7.61 -26.30
C SER A 338 -9.88 -6.76 -27.51
N ARG A 339 -10.11 -7.24 -28.73
CA ARG A 339 -9.87 -6.50 -29.97
C ARG A 339 -10.72 -5.22 -30.06
N SER A 340 -11.98 -5.29 -29.65
CA SER A 340 -12.88 -4.13 -29.61
C SER A 340 -12.40 -3.05 -28.64
N VAL A 341 -11.91 -3.44 -27.45
CA VAL A 341 -11.34 -2.52 -26.47
C VAL A 341 -10.08 -1.85 -27.01
N LEU A 342 -9.16 -2.62 -27.60
CA LEU A 342 -7.94 -2.11 -28.21
C LEU A 342 -8.23 -1.13 -29.35
N SER A 343 -9.19 -1.46 -30.23
CA SER A 343 -9.61 -0.56 -31.31
C SER A 343 -10.14 0.77 -30.77
N ARG A 344 -10.97 0.76 -29.72
CA ARG A 344 -11.49 1.98 -29.08
C ARG A 344 -10.38 2.83 -28.45
N LEU A 345 -9.38 2.20 -27.84
CA LEU A 345 -8.23 2.89 -27.23
C LEU A 345 -7.34 3.54 -28.29
N VAL A 346 -7.05 2.82 -29.37
CA VAL A 346 -6.29 3.33 -30.52
C VAL A 346 -6.99 4.53 -31.13
N ASP A 347 -8.29 4.44 -31.38
CA ASP A 347 -9.07 5.56 -31.93
C ASP A 347 -9.10 6.77 -30.99
N ARG A 348 -9.19 6.55 -29.67
CA ARG A 348 -9.12 7.64 -28.66
C ARG A 348 -7.76 8.33 -28.68
N TRP A 349 -6.68 7.57 -28.83
CA TRP A 349 -5.33 8.11 -28.91
C TRP A 349 -5.11 8.96 -30.16
N PHE A 350 -5.64 8.53 -31.32
CA PHE A 350 -5.56 9.31 -32.56
C PHE A 350 -6.45 10.58 -32.53
N ARG A 351 -7.63 10.51 -31.90
CA ARG A 351 -8.52 11.68 -31.73
C ARG A 351 -8.03 12.71 -30.71
N GLY A 352 -7.19 12.32 -29.74
CA GLY A 352 -6.61 13.23 -28.75
C GLY A 352 -5.32 13.94 -29.19
N LYS A 353 -4.79 13.63 -30.39
CA LYS A 353 -3.56 14.20 -30.96
C LYS A 353 -3.79 15.16 -32.14
N SER A 354 -5.04 15.37 -32.56
CA SER A 354 -5.44 16.36 -33.57
C SER A 354 -6.04 17.58 -32.89
#